data_AF-C5KWW9-F1
#
_entry.id   AF-C5KWW9-F1
#
_cell.length_a   1.000
_cell.length_b   1.000
_cell.length_c   1.000
_cell.angle_alpha   90.00
_cell.angle_beta   90.00
_cell.angle_gamma   90.00
#
_symmetry.space_group_name_H-M   'P 1'
#
loop_
_entity.id
_entity.type
_entity.pdbx_description
1 polymer ?
#
loop_
_entity_poly.entity_id
_entity_poly.type
_entity_poly.pdbx_seq_one_letter_code
_entity_poly.pdbx_strand_id
1 'polypeptide(L)'
;MIDRIDVSTWVLTVGPMQHCSRCLEYLGIDDLLPNVIDTAMCNFETKRNATCYRIAMEIADVTDPSTCILVDDSPANLEAAKQVGWRTVVVNPNDTLQGPFPGVDFIIDNITLLPTVIPECFNSAAEKSDVSSDDEIISVSINLYTGKRSRHIESVDTAPSESQFGSFASDIACDD
;
A
#
# COMPACT_ATOMS: atom_id res chain seq x y z
N MET A 1 6.45 11.29 -2.09
CA MET A 1 5.98 9.94 -1.69
C MET A 1 7.14 8.98 -1.46
N ILE A 2 8.01 8.73 -2.45
CA ILE A 2 9.17 7.82 -2.34
C ILE A 2 10.14 8.26 -1.24
N ASP A 3 10.33 9.57 -1.08
CA ASP A 3 11.08 10.23 0.00
C ASP A 3 10.60 9.92 1.43
N ARG A 4 9.40 9.34 1.59
CA ARG A 4 8.84 8.95 2.89
C ARG A 4 9.01 7.47 3.21
N ILE A 5 9.60 6.69 2.31
CA ILE A 5 9.88 5.28 2.56
C ILE A 5 10.99 5.21 3.61
N ASP A 6 10.72 4.49 4.71
CA ASP A 6 11.59 4.41 5.89
C ASP A 6 12.18 3.01 6.08
N VAL A 7 12.26 2.25 4.98
CA VAL A 7 12.82 0.90 4.93
C VAL A 7 13.84 0.79 3.81
N SER A 8 14.76 -0.17 3.94
CA SER A 8 15.74 -0.48 2.91
C SER A 8 15.06 -0.79 1.58
N THR A 9 15.33 0.03 0.57
CA THR A 9 14.69 -0.09 -0.75
C THR A 9 15.72 -0.44 -1.81
N TRP A 10 15.32 -1.31 -2.74
CA TRP A 10 16.15 -1.87 -3.79
C TRP A 10 15.43 -1.85 -5.13
N VAL A 11 16.15 -1.53 -6.21
CA VAL A 11 15.68 -1.76 -7.58
C VAL A 11 16.15 -3.13 -8.04
N LEU A 12 15.21 -4.06 -8.26
CA LEU A 12 15.50 -5.38 -8.85
C LEU A 12 15.16 -5.37 -10.35
N THR A 13 16.17 -5.52 -11.21
CA THR A 13 16.00 -5.41 -12.65
C THR A 13 16.64 -6.57 -13.42
N VAL A 14 15.99 -6.95 -14.53
CA VAL A 14 16.56 -7.89 -15.52
C VAL A 14 17.49 -7.18 -16.53
N GLY A 15 17.57 -5.84 -16.46
CA GLY A 15 18.51 -5.05 -17.25
C GLY A 15 19.91 -4.99 -16.62
N PRO A 16 20.90 -4.47 -17.36
CA PRO A 16 22.25 -4.25 -16.82
C PRO A 16 22.30 -3.00 -15.93
N MET A 17 23.17 -3.00 -14.91
CA MET A 17 23.39 -1.91 -13.96
C MET A 17 23.50 -0.54 -14.65
N GLN A 18 24.30 -0.44 -15.71
CA GLN A 18 24.57 0.83 -16.37
C GLN A 18 23.30 1.44 -16.98
N HIS A 19 22.35 0.62 -17.45
CA HIS A 19 21.08 1.14 -17.93
C HIS A 19 20.22 1.64 -16.78
N CYS A 20 20.14 0.87 -15.68
CA CYS A 20 19.38 1.25 -14.51
C CYS A 20 19.87 2.56 -13.89
N SER A 21 21.19 2.70 -13.68
CA SER A 21 21.78 3.91 -13.09
C SER A 21 21.47 5.15 -13.93
N ARG A 22 21.63 5.08 -15.26
CA ARG A 22 21.28 6.21 -16.15
C ARG A 22 19.80 6.59 -16.07
N CYS A 23 18.91 5.61 -15.91
CA CYS A 23 17.48 5.89 -15.76
C CYS A 23 17.19 6.58 -14.43
N LEU A 24 17.78 6.12 -13.32
CA LEU A 24 17.61 6.74 -12.00
C LEU A 24 18.15 8.17 -11.96
N GLU A 25 19.35 8.40 -12.51
CA GLU A 25 19.95 9.74 -12.63
C GLU A 25 19.09 10.67 -13.49
N TYR A 26 18.61 10.19 -14.65
CA TYR A 26 17.77 11.00 -15.54
C TYR A 26 16.43 11.38 -14.90
N LEU A 27 15.87 10.49 -14.08
CA LEU A 27 14.64 10.74 -13.33
C LEU A 27 14.87 11.58 -12.06
N GLY A 28 16.13 11.78 -11.63
CA GLY A 28 16.48 12.52 -10.43
C GLY A 28 16.01 11.84 -9.14
N ILE A 29 16.07 10.50 -9.10
CA ILE A 29 15.65 9.67 -7.95
C ILE A 29 16.73 8.66 -7.53
N ASP A 30 17.96 8.83 -8.00
CA ASP A 30 19.10 7.97 -7.69
C ASP A 30 19.51 8.05 -6.21
N ASP A 31 19.29 9.20 -5.57
CA ASP A 31 19.46 9.40 -4.13
C ASP A 31 18.35 8.70 -3.31
N LEU A 32 17.14 8.59 -3.85
CA LEU A 32 16.00 7.93 -3.22
C LEU A 32 16.02 6.40 -3.37
N LEU A 33 16.68 5.89 -4.42
CA LEU A 33 16.77 4.45 -4.74
C LEU A 33 18.23 4.03 -4.97
N PRO A 34 19.10 4.15 -3.94
CA PRO A 34 20.55 4.00 -4.13
C PRO A 34 21.01 2.56 -4.37
N ASN A 35 20.20 1.57 -4.02
CA ASN A 35 20.57 0.17 -4.11
C ASN A 35 19.94 -0.49 -5.35
N VAL A 36 20.77 -1.11 -6.19
CA VAL A 36 20.35 -1.79 -7.41
C VAL A 36 20.88 -3.22 -7.42
N ILE A 37 20.01 -4.16 -7.75
CA ILE A 37 20.34 -5.54 -8.06
C ILE A 37 20.02 -5.76 -9.52
N ASP A 38 21.06 -5.95 -10.33
CA ASP A 38 20.92 -6.17 -11.76
C ASP A 38 20.94 -7.66 -12.12
N THR A 39 20.71 -7.94 -13.41
CA THR A 39 20.66 -9.32 -13.91
C THR A 39 21.96 -10.10 -13.71
N ALA A 40 23.13 -9.44 -13.78
CA ALA A 40 24.41 -10.10 -13.64
C ALA A 40 24.67 -10.51 -12.19
N MET A 41 24.28 -9.67 -11.22
CA MET A 41 24.31 -9.99 -9.80
C MET A 41 23.39 -11.17 -9.46
N CYS A 42 22.27 -11.32 -10.17
CA CYS A 42 21.36 -12.45 -10.04
C CYS A 42 21.76 -13.69 -10.85
N ASN A 43 23.02 -13.83 -11.29
CA ASN A 43 23.49 -14.95 -12.13
C ASN A 43 22.64 -15.15 -13.41
N PHE A 44 22.09 -14.06 -13.96
CA PHE A 44 21.17 -14.05 -15.11
C PHE A 44 19.84 -14.79 -14.88
N GLU A 45 19.48 -15.07 -13.64
CA GLU A 45 18.15 -15.57 -13.30
C GLU A 45 17.09 -14.49 -13.54
N THR A 46 16.02 -14.87 -14.23
CA THR A 46 14.92 -13.94 -14.49
C THR A 46 14.06 -13.75 -13.24
N LYS A 47 13.39 -12.59 -13.11
CA LYS A 47 12.39 -12.34 -12.05
C LYS A 47 11.21 -13.34 -12.05
N ARG A 48 11.05 -14.17 -13.09
CA ARG A 48 10.06 -15.27 -13.09
C ARG A 48 10.56 -16.53 -12.37
N ASN A 49 11.79 -16.54 -11.87
CA ASN A 49 12.36 -17.66 -11.12
C ASN A 49 12.54 -17.27 -9.65
N ALA A 50 12.02 -18.10 -8.74
CA ALA A 50 12.21 -17.96 -7.29
C ALA A 50 13.68 -17.80 -6.87
N THR A 51 14.62 -18.36 -7.64
CA THR A 51 16.07 -18.25 -7.41
C THR A 51 16.56 -16.80 -7.47
N CYS A 52 16.00 -15.96 -8.35
CA CYS A 52 16.32 -14.54 -8.44
C CYS A 52 16.07 -13.82 -7.10
N TYR A 53 14.96 -14.13 -6.44
CA TYR A 53 14.59 -13.52 -5.16
C TYR A 53 15.45 -14.01 -3.99
N ARG A 54 15.87 -15.28 -4.00
CA ARG A 54 16.81 -15.80 -2.99
C ARG A 54 18.18 -15.13 -3.11
N ILE A 55 18.69 -14.98 -4.32
CA ILE A 55 19.95 -14.25 -4.57
C ILE A 55 19.80 -12.79 -4.15
N ALA A 56 18.66 -12.15 -4.46
CA ALA A 56 18.40 -10.79 -4.02
C ALA A 56 18.40 -10.64 -2.48
N MET A 57 17.83 -11.61 -1.76
CA MET A 57 17.90 -11.64 -0.29
C MET A 57 19.34 -11.78 0.21
N GLU A 58 20.15 -12.66 -0.39
CA GLU A 58 21.56 -12.83 -0.02
C GLU A 58 22.36 -11.54 -0.24
N ILE A 59 22.15 -10.85 -1.37
CA ILE A 59 22.81 -9.57 -1.67
C ILE A 59 22.39 -8.47 -0.68
N ALA A 60 21.11 -8.47 -0.28
CA ALA A 60 20.55 -7.49 0.65
C ALA A 60 20.79 -7.85 2.13
N ASP A 61 21.49 -8.94 2.42
CA ASP A 61 21.70 -9.48 3.77
C ASP A 61 20.40 -9.72 4.56
N VAL A 62 19.37 -10.21 3.86
CA VAL A 62 18.06 -10.54 4.44
C VAL A 62 17.92 -12.05 4.56
N THR A 63 17.58 -12.54 5.75
CA THR A 63 17.39 -13.98 6.02
C THR A 63 15.93 -14.39 6.15
N ASP A 64 15.05 -13.47 6.57
CA ASP A 64 13.62 -13.72 6.72
C ASP A 64 12.84 -13.21 5.50
N PRO A 65 12.32 -14.11 4.63
CA PRO A 65 11.59 -13.70 3.43
C PRO A 65 10.29 -12.95 3.73
N SER A 66 9.71 -13.11 4.93
CA SER A 66 8.47 -12.42 5.31
C SER A 66 8.64 -10.91 5.50
N THR A 67 9.89 -10.45 5.61
CA THR A 67 10.27 -9.04 5.69
C THR A 67 10.47 -8.39 4.31
N CYS A 68 10.42 -9.17 3.23
CA CYS A 68 10.56 -8.66 1.87
C CYS A 68 9.20 -8.39 1.21
N ILE A 69 9.12 -7.28 0.47
CA ILE A 69 7.95 -6.89 -0.31
C ILE A 69 8.40 -6.65 -1.76
N LEU A 70 7.76 -7.31 -2.73
CA LEU A 70 7.90 -6.98 -4.15
C LEU A 70 6.75 -6.08 -4.60
N VAL A 71 7.09 -4.93 -5.16
CA VAL A 71 6.17 -4.04 -5.89
C VAL A 71 6.55 -4.10 -7.37
N ASP A 72 5.69 -4.67 -8.22
CA ASP A 72 5.98 -4.92 -9.64
C ASP A 72 4.68 -4.87 -10.46
N ASP A 73 4.77 -4.62 -11.76
CA ASP A 73 3.61 -4.61 -12.67
C ASP A 73 3.34 -5.99 -13.28
N SER A 74 4.24 -6.96 -13.11
CA SER A 74 4.14 -8.29 -13.71
C SER A 74 3.67 -9.36 -12.70
N PRO A 75 2.46 -9.93 -12.88
CA PRO A 75 1.98 -11.03 -12.04
C PRO A 75 2.91 -12.24 -12.00
N ALA A 76 3.61 -12.54 -13.11
CA ALA A 76 4.54 -13.66 -13.17
C ALA A 76 5.79 -13.45 -12.30
N ASN A 77 6.22 -12.20 -12.13
CA ASN A 77 7.30 -11.88 -11.18
C ASN A 77 6.79 -12.03 -9.74
N LEU A 78 5.60 -11.50 -9.45
CA LEU A 78 4.98 -11.56 -8.12
C LEU A 78 4.74 -13.00 -7.67
N GLU A 79 4.25 -13.87 -8.55
CA GLU A 79 4.07 -15.29 -8.25
C GLU A 79 5.39 -15.96 -7.84
N ALA A 80 6.49 -15.68 -8.54
CA ALA A 80 7.81 -16.22 -8.22
C ALA A 80 8.37 -15.67 -6.90
N ALA A 81 8.14 -14.39 -6.58
CA ALA A 81 8.48 -13.81 -5.29
C ALA A 81 7.68 -14.47 -4.15
N LYS A 82 6.39 -14.71 -4.38
CA LYS A 82 5.50 -15.36 -3.41
C LYS A 82 5.95 -16.77 -3.05
N GLN A 83 6.48 -17.53 -4.02
CA GLN A 83 7.04 -18.86 -3.78
C GLN A 83 8.22 -18.86 -2.78
N VAL A 84 8.92 -17.74 -2.64
CA VAL A 84 10.01 -17.56 -1.65
C VAL A 84 9.48 -17.10 -0.29
N GLY A 85 8.25 -16.58 -0.24
CA GLY A 85 7.61 -16.08 0.98
C GLY A 85 7.55 -14.55 1.07
N TRP A 86 7.90 -13.84 -0.01
CA TRP A 86 7.79 -12.38 -0.06
C TRP A 86 6.31 -11.97 -0.10
N ARG A 87 6.00 -10.80 0.46
CA ARG A 87 4.72 -10.12 0.25
C ARG A 87 4.73 -9.41 -1.11
N THR A 88 3.58 -9.22 -1.72
CA THR A 88 3.49 -8.82 -3.13
C THR A 88 2.42 -7.76 -3.38
N VAL A 89 2.78 -6.73 -4.13
CA VAL A 89 1.88 -5.64 -4.55
C VAL A 89 1.97 -5.51 -6.06
N VAL A 90 0.85 -5.72 -6.77
CA VAL A 90 0.79 -5.45 -8.21
C VAL A 90 0.39 -4.00 -8.47
N VAL A 91 1.11 -3.33 -9.37
CA VAL A 91 0.74 -2.00 -9.88
C VAL A 91 0.07 -2.13 -11.26
N ASN A 92 -1.23 -1.84 -11.33
CA ASN A 92 -2.09 -2.04 -12.50
C ASN A 92 -2.78 -0.74 -12.94
N PRO A 93 -2.05 0.24 -13.50
CA PRO A 93 -2.53 1.61 -13.69
C PRO A 93 -3.71 1.79 -14.65
N ASN A 94 -4.01 0.79 -15.47
CA ASN A 94 -5.07 0.85 -16.47
C ASN A 94 -6.18 -0.19 -16.26
N ASP A 95 -6.19 -0.86 -15.09
CA ASP A 95 -7.09 -1.98 -14.80
C ASP A 95 -7.08 -3.08 -15.90
N THR A 96 -5.93 -3.21 -16.58
CA THR A 96 -5.76 -4.10 -17.74
C THR A 96 -5.54 -5.55 -17.33
N LEU A 97 -5.01 -5.75 -16.13
CA LEU A 97 -4.85 -7.07 -15.54
C LEU A 97 -6.21 -7.48 -14.94
N GLN A 98 -6.83 -8.53 -15.48
CA GLN A 98 -8.08 -9.11 -14.96
C GLN A 98 -7.85 -10.55 -14.51
N GLY A 99 -8.21 -10.86 -13.26
CA GLY A 99 -8.24 -12.22 -12.73
C GLY A 99 -8.11 -12.25 -11.20
N PRO A 100 -8.15 -13.44 -10.59
CA PRO A 100 -7.29 -13.70 -9.44
C PRO A 100 -5.85 -13.91 -9.94
N PHE A 101 -4.88 -13.23 -9.34
CA PHE A 101 -3.46 -13.44 -9.61
C PHE A 101 -2.87 -14.32 -8.50
N PRO A 102 -2.45 -15.56 -8.80
CA PRO A 102 -1.73 -16.38 -7.84
C PRO A 102 -0.52 -15.63 -7.31
N GLY A 103 -0.43 -15.52 -5.98
CA GLY A 103 0.68 -14.86 -5.32
C GLY A 103 0.72 -13.33 -5.45
N VAL A 104 -0.44 -12.69 -5.53
CA VAL A 104 -0.59 -11.24 -5.32
C VAL A 104 -1.38 -10.99 -4.04
N ASP A 105 -0.81 -10.20 -3.11
CA ASP A 105 -1.46 -9.84 -1.85
C ASP A 105 -2.29 -8.55 -1.97
N PHE A 106 -1.78 -7.56 -2.71
CA PHE A 106 -2.45 -6.29 -2.92
C PHE A 106 -2.44 -5.87 -4.39
N ILE A 107 -3.53 -5.22 -4.82
CA ILE A 107 -3.68 -4.63 -6.15
C ILE A 107 -3.89 -3.14 -5.99
N ILE A 108 -3.01 -2.34 -6.61
CA ILE A 108 -3.13 -0.88 -6.67
C ILE A 108 -3.04 -0.43 -8.13
N ASP A 109 -3.78 0.60 -8.49
CA ASP A 109 -3.67 1.25 -9.81
C ASP A 109 -2.56 2.32 -9.82
N ASN A 110 -2.23 2.87 -8.66
CA ASN A 110 -1.28 3.96 -8.54
C ASN A 110 -0.32 3.73 -7.37
N ILE A 111 0.97 3.92 -7.63
CA ILE A 111 2.03 3.76 -6.64
C ILE A 111 1.86 4.68 -5.41
N THR A 112 1.13 5.79 -5.54
CA THR A 112 0.80 6.67 -4.41
C THR A 112 -0.10 6.02 -3.35
N LEU A 113 -0.68 4.85 -3.64
CA LEU A 113 -1.46 4.05 -2.69
C LEU A 113 -0.61 3.10 -1.83
N LEU A 114 0.70 2.99 -2.07
CA LEU A 114 1.59 2.16 -1.24
C LEU A 114 1.48 2.47 0.27
N PRO A 115 1.45 3.73 0.73
CA PRO A 115 1.28 4.04 2.16
C PRO A 115 -0.02 3.51 2.77
N THR A 116 -1.03 3.21 1.96
CA THR A 116 -2.29 2.62 2.42
C THR A 116 -2.19 1.11 2.58
N VAL A 117 -1.51 0.42 1.66
CA VAL A 117 -1.46 -1.06 1.63
C VAL A 117 -0.28 -1.65 2.39
N ILE A 118 0.79 -0.88 2.56
CA ILE A 118 1.99 -1.24 3.34
C ILE A 118 2.43 -0.06 4.23
N PRO A 119 1.55 0.43 5.14
CA PRO A 119 1.83 1.61 5.97
C PRO A 119 3.08 1.48 6.83
N GLU A 120 3.46 0.24 7.21
CA GLU A 120 4.65 -0.04 8.00
C GLU A 120 5.97 0.29 7.29
N CYS A 121 5.95 0.51 5.98
CA CYS A 121 7.13 0.90 5.19
C CYS A 121 7.36 2.42 5.13
N PHE A 122 6.47 3.23 5.70
CA PHE A 122 6.50 4.68 5.58
C PHE A 122 6.56 5.36 6.95
N ASN A 123 7.28 6.49 7.02
CA ASN A 123 7.26 7.31 8.22
C ASN A 123 5.87 7.96 8.43
N SER A 124 5.43 8.09 9.69
CA SER A 124 4.10 8.62 10.03
C SER A 124 3.99 10.16 9.94
N ALA A 125 4.99 10.85 9.39
CA ALA A 125 5.18 12.30 9.58
C ALA A 125 4.36 13.21 8.64
N ALA A 126 3.33 12.70 7.95
CA ALA A 126 2.62 13.48 6.92
C ALA A 126 1.09 13.58 7.08
N GLU A 127 0.55 13.42 8.29
CA GLU A 127 -0.86 13.78 8.59
C GLU A 127 -0.97 15.04 9.48
N LYS A 128 -0.33 16.12 9.05
CA LYS A 128 -0.71 17.47 9.50
C LYS A 128 -0.85 18.38 8.28
N SER A 129 -2.01 18.28 7.63
CA SER A 129 -2.54 19.38 6.82
C SER A 129 -3.84 19.82 7.48
N ASP A 130 -3.91 21.12 7.78
CA ASP A 130 -4.99 21.81 8.48
C ASP A 130 -6.39 21.40 7.98
N VAL A 131 -7.17 20.71 8.82
CA VAL A 131 -8.62 20.55 8.60
C VAL A 131 -9.29 21.76 9.25
N SER A 132 -9.65 22.74 8.40
CA SER A 132 -10.62 23.77 8.74
C SER A 132 -11.97 23.14 9.05
N SER A 133 -12.66 23.67 10.06
CA SER A 133 -13.81 23.07 10.74
C SER A 133 -15.13 23.00 9.95
N ASP A 134 -15.13 23.01 8.61
CA ASP A 134 -16.35 23.09 7.79
C ASP A 134 -16.53 21.96 6.73
N ASP A 135 -15.68 20.94 6.65
CA ASP A 135 -15.85 19.87 5.66
C ASP A 135 -16.61 18.65 6.22
N GLU A 136 -17.67 18.23 5.53
CA GLU A 136 -18.40 16.97 5.75
C GLU A 136 -17.41 15.81 5.94
N ILE A 137 -17.66 14.93 6.91
CA ILE A 137 -16.86 13.70 7.10
C ILE A 137 -17.10 12.78 5.90
N ILE A 138 -16.23 12.88 4.90
CA ILE A 138 -16.17 11.92 3.80
C ILE A 138 -15.40 10.71 4.31
N SER A 139 -16.10 9.65 4.69
CA SER A 139 -15.45 8.37 4.93
C SER A 139 -15.07 7.75 3.58
N VAL A 140 -13.76 7.64 3.33
CA VAL A 140 -13.23 6.96 2.16
C VAL A 140 -12.89 5.54 2.57
N SER A 141 -13.76 4.60 2.18
CA SER A 141 -13.48 3.18 2.37
C SER A 141 -12.75 2.65 1.14
N ILE A 142 -11.57 2.07 1.36
CA ILE A 142 -10.80 1.40 0.31
C ILE A 142 -11.08 -0.09 0.42
N ASN A 143 -11.57 -0.67 -0.67
CA ASN A 143 -11.69 -2.11 -0.74
C ASN A 143 -10.28 -2.72 -0.87
N LEU A 144 -9.79 -3.32 0.22
CA LEU A 144 -8.45 -3.92 0.31
C LEU A 144 -8.18 -4.99 -0.75
N TYR A 145 -9.21 -5.58 -1.36
CA TYR A 145 -9.09 -6.59 -2.41
C TYR A 145 -9.02 -6.02 -3.83
N THR A 146 -9.51 -4.80 -4.05
CA THR A 146 -9.65 -4.22 -5.40
C THR A 146 -9.00 -2.85 -5.56
N GLY A 147 -8.51 -2.25 -4.46
CA GLY A 147 -7.99 -0.88 -4.44
C GLY A 147 -9.05 0.21 -4.69
N LYS A 148 -10.29 -0.17 -5.02
CA LYS A 148 -11.36 0.77 -5.38
C LYS A 148 -11.77 1.59 -4.16
N ARG A 149 -11.75 2.91 -4.35
CA ARG A 149 -12.29 3.89 -3.39
C ARG A 149 -13.80 3.95 -3.53
N SER A 150 -14.51 3.72 -2.43
CA SER A 150 -15.92 4.09 -2.30
C SER A 150 -16.02 5.30 -1.37
N ARG A 151 -16.81 6.30 -1.79
CA ARG A 151 -17.12 7.47 -0.95
C ARG A 151 -18.47 7.25 -0.31
N HIS A 152 -18.53 7.31 1.02
CA HIS A 152 -19.79 7.39 1.74
C HIS A 152 -19.87 8.76 2.42
N ILE A 153 -20.96 9.48 2.14
CA ILE A 153 -21.27 10.73 2.82
C ILE A 153 -22.20 10.34 3.96
N GLU A 154 -21.70 10.33 5.19
CA GLU A 154 -22.56 10.27 6.36
C GLU A 154 -23.01 11.70 6.66
N SER A 155 -24.28 12.00 6.40
CA SER A 155 -24.90 13.20 6.93
C SER A 155 -24.93 13.09 8.44
N VAL A 156 -24.31 14.05 9.14
CA VAL A 156 -24.45 14.17 10.59
C VAL A 156 -25.90 14.53 10.88
N ASP A 157 -26.69 13.55 11.32
CA ASP A 157 -28.00 13.81 11.92
C ASP A 157 -27.76 14.63 13.18
N THR A 158 -28.00 15.95 13.09
CA THR A 158 -28.12 16.81 14.26
C THR A 158 -29.24 16.26 15.14
N ALA A 159 -28.87 15.78 16.33
CA ALA A 159 -29.80 15.34 17.36
C ALA A 159 -30.86 16.43 17.63
N PRO A 160 -32.15 16.07 17.77
CA PRO A 160 -33.14 17.06 18.17
C PRO A 160 -32.86 17.51 19.60
N SER A 161 -32.68 18.82 19.78
CA SER A 161 -32.50 19.46 21.08
C SER A 161 -33.74 19.25 21.95
N GLU A 162 -33.55 18.72 23.16
CA GLU A 162 -34.54 18.72 24.22
C GLU A 162 -34.98 20.16 24.55
N SER A 163 -36.27 20.48 24.35
CA SER A 163 -37.03 21.34 25.25
C SER A 163 -38.49 21.44 24.78
N GLN A 164 -39.37 20.69 25.41
CA GLN A 164 -40.70 21.19 25.72
C GLN A 164 -41.24 20.52 26.97
N PHE A 165 -41.12 21.27 28.07
CA PHE A 165 -41.91 21.10 29.28
C PHE A 165 -43.40 21.07 28.93
N GLY A 166 -44.09 20.05 29.40
CA GLY A 166 -45.55 19.94 29.35
C GLY A 166 -46.03 19.11 30.52
N SER A 167 -46.36 19.81 31.61
CA SER A 167 -47.02 19.31 32.83
C SER A 167 -48.15 18.32 32.54
N PHE A 168 -48.28 17.24 33.31
CA PHE A 168 -49.57 16.83 33.88
C PHE A 168 -49.38 15.94 35.11
N ALA A 169 -50.29 16.15 36.06
CA ALA A 169 -50.26 15.71 37.44
C ALA A 169 -50.61 14.22 37.65
N SER A 170 -50.22 13.74 38.84
CA SER A 170 -50.87 12.75 39.72
C SER A 170 -51.71 11.64 39.08
N ASP A 171 -51.36 10.39 39.37
CA ASP A 171 -52.13 9.65 40.38
C ASP A 171 -51.36 8.44 40.94
N ILE A 172 -51.44 8.35 42.25
CA ILE A 172 -50.98 7.28 43.13
C ILE A 172 -52.01 6.15 43.07
N ALA A 173 -51.56 4.91 42.90
CA ALA A 173 -52.18 3.74 43.53
C ALA A 173 -51.18 2.58 43.60
N CYS A 174 -50.75 2.26 44.82
CA CYS A 174 -50.34 0.93 45.22
C CYS A 174 -51.59 0.04 45.34
N ASP A 175 -51.51 -1.23 44.95
CA ASP A 175 -51.54 -2.35 45.91
C ASP A 175 -51.54 -3.72 45.18
N ASP A 176 -50.75 -4.61 45.79
CA ASP A 176 -50.70 -6.08 45.84
C ASP A 176 -50.67 -6.97 44.57
#